data_AF-A0A662LSF7-F1
#
_entry.id   AF-A0A662LSF7-F1
#
_cell.length_a   1.000
_cell.length_b   1.000
_cell.length_c   1.000
_cell.angle_alpha   90.00
_cell.angle_beta   90.00
_cell.angle_gamma   90.00
#
_symmetry.space_group_name_H-M   'P 1'
#
loop_
_entity.id
_entity.type
_entity.pdbx_description
1 polymer ?
#
loop_
_entity_poly.entity_id
_entity_poly.type
_entity_poly.pdbx_seq_one_letter_code
_entity_poly.pdbx_strand_id
1 'polypeptide(L)'
;MAKQGSDFGGDINLGSDAWNVADGYTKLKILRQLIMLDRWDTIAQFGTEEIDEDLSHDNNQIKKRRVEALQRFHSTIKQLLGNVVFALRKEDQDNVKELVKRVEMAGEFVPKAFSTKEDMINHEDLFEVEEPLFKKIIEILQDVKDKLNTPLNNAGLIFRPTEEVDLDKIMNEIVEGG
;
A
#
# COMPACT_ATOMS: atom_id res chain seq x y z
N MET A 1 25.11 -57.63 -23.05
CA MET A 1 25.84 -56.38 -23.32
C MET A 1 25.06 -55.23 -22.72
N ALA A 2 25.68 -54.50 -21.80
CA ALA A 2 25.10 -53.38 -21.06
C ALA A 2 25.34 -52.03 -21.77
N LYS A 3 24.41 -51.08 -21.60
CA LYS A 3 24.55 -49.61 -21.60
C LYS A 3 23.27 -49.07 -20.91
N GLN A 4 23.25 -48.76 -19.62
CA GLN A 4 23.68 -47.52 -18.94
C GLN A 4 23.19 -46.22 -19.60
N GLY A 5 22.11 -45.66 -19.02
CA GLY A 5 21.97 -44.29 -18.48
C GLY A 5 22.33 -43.07 -19.35
N SER A 6 21.40 -42.13 -19.42
CA SER A 6 21.74 -40.71 -19.37
C SER A 6 20.60 -39.93 -18.70
N ASP A 7 20.90 -39.43 -17.51
CA ASP A 7 20.15 -38.42 -16.76
C ASP A 7 19.77 -37.23 -17.66
N PHE A 8 18.51 -36.80 -17.56
CA PHE A 8 18.13 -35.41 -17.80
C PHE A 8 17.87 -34.76 -16.45
N GLY A 9 18.96 -34.54 -15.70
CA GLY A 9 19.00 -33.56 -14.62
C GLY A 9 19.06 -32.17 -15.23
N GLY A 10 17.90 -31.59 -15.50
CA GLY A 10 17.79 -30.15 -15.72
C GLY A 10 17.88 -29.46 -14.37
N ASP A 11 19.07 -29.00 -14.00
CA ASP A 11 19.23 -28.04 -12.90
C ASP A 11 18.44 -26.78 -13.26
N ILE A 12 17.25 -26.67 -12.67
CA ILE A 12 16.47 -25.44 -12.72
C ILE A 12 17.28 -24.42 -11.94
N ASN A 13 17.72 -23.37 -12.63
CA ASN A 13 18.44 -22.23 -12.07
C ASN A 13 17.50 -21.37 -11.21
N LEU A 14 16.91 -21.99 -10.17
CA LEU A 14 15.87 -21.46 -9.28
C LEU A 14 16.30 -20.21 -8.53
N GLY A 15 17.61 -20.00 -8.38
CA GLY A 15 18.19 -18.94 -7.56
C GLY A 15 18.05 -17.53 -8.13
N SER A 16 18.19 -17.32 -9.45
CA SER A 16 18.08 -15.96 -10.02
C SER A 16 16.66 -15.58 -10.37
N ASP A 17 15.89 -16.54 -10.89
CA ASP A 17 14.57 -16.25 -11.48
C ASP A 17 13.49 -16.07 -10.41
N ALA A 18 13.51 -16.88 -9.35
CA ALA A 18 12.58 -16.73 -8.23
C ALA A 18 12.81 -15.39 -7.48
N TRP A 19 14.06 -14.95 -7.38
CA TRP A 19 14.42 -13.67 -6.77
C TRP A 19 13.94 -12.47 -7.59
N ASN A 20 14.10 -12.53 -8.92
CA ASN A 20 13.59 -11.48 -9.81
C ASN A 20 12.06 -11.37 -9.77
N VAL A 21 11.36 -12.50 -9.66
CA VAL A 21 9.89 -12.54 -9.52
C VAL A 21 9.44 -11.98 -8.16
N ALA A 22 10.15 -12.31 -7.07
CA ALA A 22 9.85 -11.80 -5.74
C ALA A 22 10.07 -10.28 -5.62
N ASP A 23 11.16 -9.75 -6.19
CA ASP A 23 11.44 -8.31 -6.23
C ASP A 23 10.38 -7.53 -7.03
N GLY A 24 9.99 -8.06 -8.20
CA GLY A 24 8.91 -7.50 -9.01
C GLY A 24 7.55 -7.50 -8.29
N TYR A 25 7.25 -8.58 -7.56
CA TYR A 25 6.05 -8.68 -6.74
C TYR A 25 6.03 -7.57 -5.67
N THR A 26 7.06 -7.47 -4.84
CA THR A 26 7.14 -6.49 -3.74
C THR A 26 7.02 -5.06 -4.25
N LYS A 27 7.71 -4.72 -5.36
CA LYS A 27 7.61 -3.39 -5.97
C LYS A 27 6.19 -3.06 -6.44
N LEU A 28 5.54 -3.98 -7.15
CA LEU A 28 4.23 -3.72 -7.77
C LEU A 28 3.05 -3.84 -6.80
N LYS A 29 3.12 -4.78 -5.87
CA LYS A 29 1.99 -5.17 -5.01
C LYS A 29 2.06 -4.57 -3.62
N ILE A 30 3.23 -4.11 -3.18
CA ILE A 30 3.43 -3.50 -1.87
C ILE A 30 3.86 -2.02 -2.03
N LEU A 31 5.04 -1.76 -2.59
CA LEU A 31 5.59 -0.39 -2.65
C LEU A 31 4.71 0.57 -3.44
N ARG A 32 4.27 0.17 -4.64
CA ARG A 32 3.35 1.00 -5.45
C ARG A 32 2.06 1.31 -4.71
N GLN A 33 1.54 0.36 -3.94
CA GLN A 33 0.30 0.57 -3.19
C GLN A 33 0.52 1.53 -2.03
N LEU A 34 1.63 1.42 -1.29
CA LEU A 34 2.00 2.38 -0.25
C LEU A 34 2.05 3.83 -0.78
N ILE A 35 2.71 4.04 -1.92
CA ILE A 35 2.75 5.37 -2.57
C ILE A 35 1.34 5.85 -2.96
N MET A 36 0.50 4.96 -3.49
CA MET A 36 -0.88 5.30 -3.81
C MET A 36 -1.70 5.66 -2.57
N LEU A 37 -1.44 5.03 -1.41
CA LEU A 37 -2.12 5.37 -0.16
C LEU A 37 -1.81 6.81 0.26
N ASP A 38 -0.56 7.25 0.18
CA ASP A 38 -0.20 8.63 0.52
C ASP A 38 -0.89 9.64 -0.39
N ARG A 39 -0.96 9.34 -1.69
CA ARG A 39 -1.72 10.15 -2.65
C ARG A 39 -3.20 10.23 -2.31
N TRP A 40 -3.85 9.08 -2.07
CA TRP A 40 -5.29 9.06 -1.76
C TRP A 40 -5.61 9.69 -0.41
N ASP A 41 -4.70 9.58 0.56
CA ASP A 41 -4.80 10.25 1.85
C ASP A 41 -4.85 11.77 1.69
N THR A 42 -3.89 12.35 0.96
CA THR A 42 -3.86 13.79 0.66
C THR A 42 -5.13 14.24 -0.06
N ILE A 43 -5.54 13.56 -1.13
CA ILE A 43 -6.73 13.95 -1.89
C ILE A 43 -8.01 13.76 -1.06
N ALA A 44 -8.10 12.74 -0.21
CA ALA A 44 -9.27 12.55 0.65
C ALA A 44 -9.41 13.71 1.65
N GLN A 45 -8.30 14.19 2.21
CA GLN A 45 -8.28 15.31 3.15
C GLN A 45 -8.61 16.64 2.46
N PHE A 46 -8.00 16.93 1.31
CA PHE A 46 -8.00 18.28 0.73
C PHE A 46 -8.76 18.39 -0.60
N GLY A 47 -8.93 17.29 -1.32
CA GLY A 47 -9.58 17.22 -2.66
C GLY A 47 -8.61 17.31 -3.83
N THR A 48 -7.38 17.72 -3.57
CA THR A 48 -6.29 17.94 -4.53
C THR A 48 -4.97 17.45 -3.96
N GLU A 49 -3.97 17.28 -4.81
CA GLU A 49 -2.59 16.98 -4.37
C GLU A 49 -1.76 18.24 -4.19
N GLU A 50 -2.03 19.25 -5.02
CA GLU A 50 -1.29 20.51 -5.09
C GLU A 50 -2.23 21.69 -4.83
N ILE A 51 -1.70 22.73 -4.19
CA ILE A 51 -2.48 23.90 -3.75
C ILE A 51 -2.99 24.73 -4.94
N ASP A 52 -2.27 24.74 -6.06
CA ASP A 52 -2.67 25.45 -7.28
C ASP A 52 -3.86 24.79 -7.99
N GLU A 53 -4.03 23.47 -7.86
CA GLU A 53 -5.24 22.78 -8.30
C GLU A 53 -6.50 23.28 -7.56
N ASP A 54 -6.39 23.76 -6.31
CA ASP A 54 -7.54 24.26 -5.53
C ASP A 54 -8.22 25.45 -6.21
N LEU A 55 -7.45 26.28 -6.91
CA LEU A 55 -7.96 27.45 -7.63
C LEU A 55 -8.71 27.07 -8.92
N SER A 56 -8.51 25.83 -9.38
CA SER A 56 -9.00 25.33 -10.66
C SER A 56 -10.35 24.61 -10.54
N HIS A 57 -10.74 24.22 -9.32
CA HIS A 57 -11.90 23.39 -9.08
C HIS A 57 -12.95 24.13 -8.26
N ASP A 58 -14.22 23.91 -8.59
CA ASP A 58 -15.30 24.38 -7.73
C ASP A 58 -15.46 23.50 -6.48
N ASN A 59 -16.20 24.00 -5.50
CA ASN A 59 -16.42 23.31 -4.22
C ASN A 59 -17.05 21.92 -4.37
N ASN A 60 -17.90 21.71 -5.38
CA ASN A 60 -18.56 20.42 -5.60
C ASN A 60 -17.57 19.41 -6.19
N GLN A 61 -16.74 19.84 -7.14
CA GLN A 61 -15.64 19.04 -7.69
C GLN A 61 -14.64 18.62 -6.60
N ILE A 62 -14.27 19.53 -5.69
CA ILE A 62 -13.43 19.22 -4.54
C ILE A 62 -14.06 18.14 -3.66
N LYS A 63 -15.35 18.25 -3.32
CA LYS A 63 -16.05 17.22 -2.52
C LYS A 63 -16.11 15.88 -3.23
N LYS A 64 -16.43 15.87 -4.53
CA LYS A 64 -16.42 14.65 -5.35
C LYS A 64 -15.06 13.98 -5.32
N ARG A 65 -13.98 14.73 -5.55
CA ARG A 65 -12.61 14.21 -5.52
C ARG A 65 -12.25 13.64 -4.15
N ARG A 66 -12.62 14.30 -3.06
CA ARG A 66 -12.43 13.79 -1.69
C ARG A 66 -13.14 12.44 -1.49
N VAL A 67 -14.40 12.34 -1.90
CA VAL A 67 -15.18 11.10 -1.80
C VAL A 67 -14.56 9.96 -2.62
N GLU A 68 -14.21 10.22 -3.87
CA GLU A 68 -13.55 9.23 -4.74
C GLU A 68 -12.20 8.79 -4.16
N ALA A 69 -11.43 9.73 -3.61
CA ALA A 69 -10.16 9.43 -2.96
C ALA A 69 -10.34 8.59 -1.69
N LEU A 70 -11.34 8.85 -0.85
CA LEU A 70 -11.65 8.00 0.30
C LEU A 70 -11.97 6.56 -0.11
N GLN A 71 -12.80 6.39 -1.15
CA GLN A 71 -13.12 5.08 -1.70
C GLN A 71 -11.87 4.37 -2.25
N ARG A 72 -11.00 5.11 -2.96
CA ARG A 72 -9.74 4.57 -3.48
C ARG A 72 -8.74 4.25 -2.37
N PHE A 73 -8.69 5.04 -1.30
CA PHE A 73 -7.87 4.79 -0.12
C PHE A 73 -8.30 3.47 0.53
N HIS A 74 -9.59 3.33 0.83
CA HIS A 74 -10.16 2.10 1.39
C HIS A 74 -9.89 0.86 0.51
N SER A 75 -10.11 0.97 -0.80
CA SER A 75 -9.85 -0.13 -1.72
C SER A 75 -8.37 -0.50 -1.78
N THR A 76 -7.48 0.50 -1.85
CA THR A 76 -6.03 0.30 -1.96
C THR A 76 -5.48 -0.35 -0.69
N ILE A 77 -5.91 0.09 0.50
CA ILE A 77 -5.41 -0.49 1.75
C ILE A 77 -5.88 -1.93 1.94
N LYS A 78 -7.12 -2.24 1.51
CA LYS A 78 -7.64 -3.62 1.49
C LYS A 78 -6.82 -4.52 0.57
N GLN A 79 -6.47 -4.04 -0.63
CA GLN A 79 -5.62 -4.78 -1.56
C GLN A 79 -4.21 -5.01 -0.99
N LEU A 80 -3.64 -3.98 -0.34
CA LEU A 80 -2.32 -4.06 0.28
C LEU A 80 -2.29 -5.11 1.38
N LEU A 81 -3.23 -5.06 2.31
CA LEU A 81 -3.34 -6.06 3.37
C LEU A 81 -3.47 -7.48 2.79
N GLY A 82 -4.27 -7.67 1.73
CA GLY A 82 -4.38 -8.95 1.04
C GLY A 82 -3.08 -9.44 0.39
N ASN A 83 -2.30 -8.52 -0.20
CA ASN A 83 -1.00 -8.83 -0.80
C ASN A 83 0.10 -9.10 0.24
N VAL A 84 -0.08 -8.62 1.47
CA VAL A 84 0.97 -8.69 2.49
C VAL A 84 0.85 -9.95 3.33
N VAL A 85 -0.36 -10.42 3.65
CA VAL A 85 -0.58 -11.55 4.58
C VAL A 85 0.26 -12.79 4.25
N PHE A 86 0.36 -13.20 2.98
CA PHE A 86 1.13 -14.42 2.64
C PHE A 86 2.65 -14.22 2.72
N ALA A 87 3.13 -12.97 2.64
CA ALA A 87 4.55 -12.63 2.70
C ALA A 87 5.06 -12.51 4.14
N LEU A 88 4.16 -12.55 5.14
CA LEU A 88 4.49 -12.42 6.56
C LEU A 88 4.64 -13.76 7.27
N ARG A 89 5.41 -13.74 8.37
CA ARG A 89 5.47 -14.85 9.35
C ARG A 89 4.13 -15.01 10.06
N LYS A 90 3.84 -16.23 10.54
CA LYS A 90 2.56 -16.55 11.21
C LYS A 90 2.22 -15.60 12.37
N GLU A 91 3.22 -15.20 13.15
CA GLU A 91 3.08 -14.26 14.26
C GLU A 91 2.61 -12.86 13.83
N ASP A 92 3.14 -12.35 12.72
CA ASP A 92 2.74 -11.05 12.16
C ASP A 92 1.42 -11.13 11.37
N GLN A 93 1.07 -12.30 10.84
CA GLN A 93 -0.19 -12.50 10.12
C GLN A 93 -1.41 -12.22 10.99
N ASP A 94 -1.37 -12.56 12.29
CA ASP A 94 -2.50 -12.33 13.18
C ASP A 94 -2.70 -10.83 13.46
N ASN A 95 -1.62 -10.06 13.57
CA ASN A 95 -1.68 -8.60 13.64
C ASN A 95 -2.33 -8.01 12.37
N VAL A 96 -1.92 -8.49 11.19
CA VAL A 96 -2.49 -8.00 9.92
C VAL A 96 -3.95 -8.41 9.73
N LYS A 97 -4.36 -9.60 10.18
CA LYS A 97 -5.78 -10.00 10.15
C LYS A 97 -6.65 -9.06 10.97
N GLU A 98 -6.16 -8.56 12.11
CA GLU A 98 -6.88 -7.56 12.89
C GLU A 98 -6.98 -6.22 12.16
N LEU A 99 -5.91 -5.80 11.47
CA LEU A 99 -5.95 -4.63 10.60
C LEU A 99 -6.98 -4.79 9.45
N VAL A 100 -7.08 -5.97 8.86
CA VAL A 100 -8.09 -6.29 7.82
C VAL A 100 -9.50 -6.05 8.36
N LYS A 101 -9.85 -6.59 9.53
CA LYS A 101 -11.18 -6.37 10.12
C LYS A 101 -11.47 -4.89 10.33
N ARG A 102 -10.49 -4.11 10.80
CA ARG A 102 -10.67 -2.67 11.02
C ARG A 102 -10.95 -1.91 9.72
N VAL A 103 -10.26 -2.28 8.62
CA VAL A 103 -10.53 -1.72 7.29
C VAL A 103 -11.90 -2.14 6.78
N GLU A 104 -12.32 -3.39 7.00
CA GLU A 104 -13.64 -3.86 6.60
C GLU A 104 -14.74 -3.11 7.34
N MET A 105 -14.62 -2.97 8.66
CA MET A 105 -15.53 -2.17 9.49
C MET A 105 -15.61 -0.72 9.01
N ALA A 106 -14.46 -0.07 8.76
CA ALA A 106 -14.42 1.29 8.22
C ALA A 106 -15.14 1.40 6.86
N GLY A 107 -15.00 0.37 6.02
CA GLY A 107 -15.67 0.26 4.73
C GLY A 107 -17.19 0.29 4.79
N GLU A 108 -17.80 -0.24 5.86
CA GLU A 108 -19.25 -0.21 6.08
C GLU A 108 -19.79 1.22 6.29
N PHE A 109 -18.92 2.15 6.69
CA PHE A 109 -19.27 3.55 6.92
C PHE A 109 -18.94 4.46 5.73
N VAL A 110 -18.10 4.02 4.79
CA VAL A 110 -17.73 4.83 3.60
C VAL A 110 -18.96 5.34 2.83
N PRO A 111 -19.98 4.50 2.50
CA PRO A 111 -21.18 4.97 1.79
C PRO A 111 -22.05 5.92 2.62
N LYS A 112 -21.86 5.99 3.94
CA LYS A 112 -22.62 6.86 4.85
C LYS A 112 -21.93 8.20 5.08
N ALA A 113 -20.67 8.33 4.66
CA ALA A 113 -19.88 9.54 4.85
C ALA A 113 -20.19 10.63 3.81
N PHE A 114 -21.02 10.33 2.81
CA PHE A 114 -21.44 11.28 1.81
C PHE A 114 -22.83 10.94 1.26
N SER A 115 -23.46 11.92 0.61
CA SER A 115 -24.66 11.72 -0.19
C SER A 115 -24.53 12.46 -1.52
N THR A 116 -25.26 11.98 -2.52
CA THR A 116 -25.30 12.56 -3.86
C THR A 116 -26.74 12.93 -4.19
N LYS A 117 -26.94 14.14 -4.71
CA LYS A 117 -28.22 14.63 -5.22
C LYS A 117 -28.01 15.16 -6.63
N GLU A 118 -28.93 14.93 -7.54
CA GLU A 118 -28.87 15.53 -8.88
C GLU A 118 -29.34 16.99 -8.82
N ASP A 119 -28.56 17.92 -9.38
CA ASP A 119 -29.00 19.28 -9.64
C ASP A 119 -29.99 19.26 -10.81
N MET A 120 -31.24 19.60 -10.55
CA MET A 120 -32.32 19.60 -11.55
C MET A 120 -32.16 20.69 -12.62
N ILE A 121 -31.22 21.63 -12.47
CA ILE A 121 -30.95 22.72 -13.42
C ILE A 121 -29.84 22.31 -14.40
N ASN A 122 -28.71 21.83 -13.86
CA ASN A 122 -27.52 21.52 -14.65
C ASN A 122 -27.31 20.02 -14.90
N HIS A 123 -28.15 19.16 -14.30
CA HIS A 123 -28.02 17.69 -14.30
C HIS A 123 -26.66 17.20 -13.78
N GLU A 124 -26.06 17.96 -12.85
CA GLU A 124 -24.80 17.61 -12.21
C GLU A 124 -25.02 16.95 -10.84
N ASP A 125 -24.16 15.99 -10.49
CA ASP A 125 -24.17 15.36 -9.18
C ASP A 125 -23.61 16.32 -8.12
N LEU A 126 -24.44 16.71 -7.16
CA LEU A 126 -24.06 17.48 -5.98
C LEU A 126 -23.67 16.55 -4.84
N PHE A 127 -22.44 16.71 -4.36
CA PHE A 127 -21.88 15.94 -3.26
C PHE A 127 -22.03 16.70 -1.93
N GLU A 128 -22.60 16.03 -0.93
CA GLU A 128 -22.62 16.48 0.45
C GLU A 128 -21.82 15.49 1.31
N VAL A 129 -20.86 15.98 2.08
CA VAL A 129 -19.97 15.17 2.92
C VAL A 129 -20.35 15.33 4.39
N GLU A 130 -20.48 14.21 5.10
CA GLU A 130 -20.65 14.18 6.56
C GLU A 130 -19.26 14.27 7.19
N GLU A 131 -18.77 15.50 7.39
CA GLU A 131 -17.38 15.77 7.76
C GLU A 131 -16.89 15.01 9.01
N PRO A 132 -17.65 14.93 10.13
CA PRO A 132 -17.26 14.14 11.30
C PRO A 132 -16.97 12.67 10.98
N LEU A 133 -17.88 11.97 10.32
CA LEU A 133 -17.73 10.56 9.95
C LEU A 133 -16.63 10.38 8.91
N PHE A 134 -16.59 11.26 7.91
CA PHE A 134 -15.60 11.24 6.85
C PHE A 134 -14.17 11.33 7.40
N LYS A 135 -13.92 12.29 8.30
CA LYS A 135 -12.63 12.42 9.00
C LYS A 135 -12.32 11.20 9.86
N LYS A 136 -13.32 10.68 10.59
CA LYS A 136 -13.14 9.50 11.43
C LYS A 136 -12.71 8.27 10.63
N ILE A 137 -13.27 8.07 9.44
CA ILE A 137 -12.87 6.98 8.55
C ILE A 137 -11.42 7.18 8.09
N ILE A 138 -11.05 8.39 7.64
CA ILE A 138 -9.66 8.69 7.23
C ILE A 138 -8.67 8.39 8.36
N GLU A 139 -8.94 8.85 9.58
CA GLU A 139 -8.09 8.58 10.75
C GLU A 139 -7.90 7.07 10.99
N ILE A 140 -8.96 6.27 10.83
CA ILE A 140 -8.87 4.81 10.99
C ILE A 140 -8.00 4.20 9.88
N LEU A 141 -8.16 4.64 8.63
CA LEU A 141 -7.37 4.13 7.50
C LEU A 141 -5.89 4.54 7.62
N GLN A 142 -5.60 5.77 8.08
CA GLN A 142 -4.25 6.24 8.38
C GLN A 142 -3.61 5.42 9.50
N ASP A 143 -4.30 5.20 10.62
CA ASP A 143 -3.78 4.39 11.72
C ASP A 143 -3.51 2.93 11.29
N VAL A 144 -4.34 2.38 10.38
CA VAL A 144 -4.06 1.06 9.78
C VAL A 144 -2.81 1.12 8.88
N LYS A 145 -2.68 2.14 8.03
CA LYS A 145 -1.49 2.36 7.18
C LYS A 145 -0.22 2.40 8.02
N ASP A 146 -0.24 3.18 9.10
CA ASP A 146 0.92 3.36 9.98
C ASP A 146 1.28 2.06 10.72
N LYS A 147 0.28 1.35 11.25
CA LYS A 147 0.49 0.07 11.94
C LYS A 147 0.97 -1.04 11.02
N LEU A 148 0.66 -0.97 9.72
CA LEU A 148 1.11 -1.95 8.73
C LEU A 148 2.62 -1.84 8.44
N ASN A 149 3.24 -0.67 8.67
CA ASN A 149 4.67 -0.50 8.44
C ASN A 149 5.53 -1.44 9.29
N THR A 150 5.13 -1.70 10.55
CA THR A 150 5.86 -2.60 11.46
C THR A 150 6.00 -4.03 10.93
N PRO A 151 4.91 -4.78 10.64
CA PRO A 151 5.04 -6.13 10.11
C PRO A 151 5.72 -6.16 8.74
N LEU A 152 5.54 -5.13 7.90
CA LEU A 152 6.23 -5.02 6.61
C LEU A 152 7.75 -4.86 6.76
N ASN A 153 8.19 -4.03 7.72
CA ASN A 153 9.60 -3.84 8.04
C ASN A 153 10.21 -5.13 8.61
N ASN A 154 9.51 -5.80 9.53
CA ASN A 154 9.96 -7.07 10.12
C ASN A 154 10.15 -8.17 9.06
N ALA A 155 9.32 -8.17 8.02
CA ALA A 155 9.42 -9.10 6.90
C ALA A 155 10.45 -8.69 5.82
N GLY A 156 11.12 -7.55 5.98
CA GLY A 156 12.10 -7.06 5.01
C GLY A 156 11.50 -6.53 3.70
N LEU A 157 10.20 -6.19 3.70
CA LEU A 157 9.45 -5.83 2.49
C LEU A 157 9.54 -4.34 2.14
N ILE A 158 9.94 -3.49 3.10
CA ILE A 158 10.16 -2.05 2.90
C ILE A 158 11.66 -1.74 3.03
N PHE A 159 12.24 -2.07 4.18
CA PHE A 159 13.68 -2.00 4.41
C PHE A 159 14.23 -3.41 4.46
N ARG A 160 15.26 -3.71 3.67
CA ARG A 160 15.99 -4.97 3.87
C ARG A 160 16.62 -4.92 5.26
N PRO A 161 16.41 -5.93 6.14
CA PRO A 161 17.30 -6.10 7.28
C PRO A 161 18.69 -6.20 6.66
N THR A 162 19.49 -5.16 6.92
CA THR A 162 20.80 -4.89 6.32
C THR A 162 21.48 -6.16 5.81
N GLU A 163 21.91 -6.16 4.53
CA GLU A 163 23.19 -6.80 4.22
C GLU A 163 24.11 -6.36 5.33
N GLU A 164 24.58 -7.30 6.17
CA GLU A 164 25.50 -6.99 7.25
C GLU A 164 26.57 -6.08 6.65
N VAL A 165 26.54 -4.80 7.01
CA VAL A 165 27.64 -3.91 6.67
C VAL A 165 28.75 -4.42 7.56
N ASP A 166 29.57 -5.28 6.98
CA ASP A 166 30.77 -5.81 7.61
C ASP A 166 31.72 -4.62 7.76
N LEU A 167 31.56 -3.89 8.86
CA LEU A 167 32.33 -2.69 9.18
C LEU A 167 33.83 -3.00 9.21
N ASP A 168 34.19 -4.25 9.52
CA ASP A 168 35.58 -4.71 9.50
C ASP A 168 36.14 -4.76 8.07
N LYS A 169 35.32 -5.11 7.08
CA LYS A 169 35.71 -5.07 5.66
C LYS A 169 35.93 -3.64 5.17
N ILE A 170 35.08 -2.70 5.58
CA ILE A 170 35.22 -1.27 5.23
C ILE A 170 36.46 -0.66 5.91
N MET A 171 36.73 -1.00 7.17
CA MET A 171 37.94 -0.53 7.86
C MET A 171 39.22 -1.07 7.21
N ASN A 172 39.25 -2.33 6.81
CA ASN A 172 40.42 -2.92 6.14
C ASN A 172 40.70 -2.25 4.79
N GLU A 173 39.67 -1.91 4.01
CA GLU A 173 39.83 -1.17 2.74
C GLU A 173 40.34 0.27 2.93
N ILE A 174 40.02 0.91 4.06
CA ILE A 174 40.52 2.27 4.40
C ILE A 174 41.97 2.23 4.90
N VAL A 175 42.36 1.20 5.65
CA VAL A 175 43.71 1.08 6.22
C VAL A 175 44.74 0.60 5.19
N GLU A 176 44.35 -0.23 4.23
CA GLU A 176 45.25 -0.69 3.16
C GLU A 176 45.35 0.30 1.97
N GLY A 177 44.44 1.27 1.88
CA GLY A 177 44.41 2.30 0.84
C GLY A 177 45.00 3.66 1.22
N GLY A 178 45.58 3.81 2.42
CA GLY A 178 46.16 5.04 2.96
C GLY A 178 47.69 5.06 2.99
#